data_AF-I4FYR3-F1
#
_entry.id   AF-I4FYR3-F1
#
_cell.length_a   1.000
_cell.length_b   1.000
_cell.length_c   1.000
_cell.angle_alpha   90.00
_cell.angle_beta   90.00
_cell.angle_gamma   90.00
#
_symmetry.space_group_name_H-M   'P 1'
#
loop_
_entity.id
_entity.type
_entity.pdbx_description
1 polymer ?
#
loop_
_entity_poly.entity_id
_entity_poly.type
_entity_poly.pdbx_seq_one_letter_code
_entity_poly.pdbx_strand_id
1 'polypeptide(L)'
;MSQIAIDKIYETDFYQWTMKQAQALKEQNVQELDWENLIEEIEALGRSDYQAVVSLLTRIMQHRLKIDYANKPECNRHWQAEIKAFSNTLKRRYSPSMKPKLEVEWQGIYSDAVDLYLIDYPPSNIPETCPYHFNDLF
;
A
#
# COMPACT_ATOMS: atom_id res chain seq x y z
N MET A 1 -14.76 21.21 24.44
CA MET A 1 -14.36 22.57 23.94
C MET A 1 -15.26 22.98 22.77
N SER A 2 -15.18 24.19 22.20
CA SER A 2 -15.94 24.51 20.96
C SER A 2 -15.31 23.84 19.73
N GLN A 3 -16.12 23.43 18.75
CA GLN A 3 -15.65 22.77 17.52
C GLN A 3 -14.52 23.56 16.82
N ILE A 4 -14.67 24.89 16.74
CA ILE A 4 -13.68 25.80 16.16
C ILE A 4 -12.29 25.69 16.82
N ALA A 5 -12.24 25.43 18.13
CA ALA A 5 -10.96 25.26 18.83
C ALA A 5 -10.32 23.89 18.58
N ILE A 6 -11.13 22.88 18.28
CA ILE A 6 -10.68 21.53 17.95
C ILE A 6 -10.11 21.51 16.52
N ASP A 7 -10.85 22.07 15.55
CA ASP A 7 -10.43 22.17 14.14
C ASP A 7 -9.10 22.93 14.02
N LYS A 8 -8.95 24.02 14.78
CA LYS A 8 -7.70 24.79 14.82
C LYS A 8 -6.51 23.99 15.36
N ILE A 9 -6.72 23.10 16.33
CA ILE A 9 -5.64 22.26 16.88
C ILE A 9 -5.31 21.13 15.89
N TYR A 10 -6.31 20.56 15.21
CA TYR A 10 -6.09 19.60 14.12
C TYR A 10 -5.16 20.19 13.04
N GLU A 11 -5.45 21.41 12.57
CA GLU A 11 -4.67 22.08 11.52
C GLU A 11 -3.28 22.54 11.97
N THR A 12 -3.12 22.97 13.23
CA THR A 12 -1.88 23.62 13.70
C THR A 12 -0.95 22.70 14.50
N ASP A 13 -1.48 21.66 15.14
CA ASP A 13 -0.71 20.66 15.90
C ASP A 13 -1.42 19.30 15.86
N PHE A 14 -1.37 18.67 14.67
CA PHE A 14 -1.96 17.35 14.43
C PHE A 14 -1.50 16.30 15.46
N TYR A 15 -0.22 16.31 15.85
CA TYR A 15 0.28 15.36 16.84
C TYR A 15 -0.42 15.56 18.19
N GLN A 16 -0.55 16.79 18.69
CA GLN A 16 -1.29 17.07 19.90
C GLN A 16 -2.77 16.68 19.75
N TRP A 17 -3.40 16.95 18.60
CA TRP A 17 -4.77 16.53 18.32
C TRP A 17 -4.92 15.01 18.46
N THR A 18 -4.06 14.21 17.84
CA THR A 18 -4.14 12.74 17.90
C THR A 18 -4.05 12.22 19.34
N MET A 19 -3.16 12.80 20.16
CA MET A 19 -3.02 12.41 21.58
C MET A 19 -4.28 12.77 22.39
N LYS A 20 -4.88 13.93 22.14
CA LYS A 20 -6.13 14.35 22.80
C LYS A 20 -7.30 13.45 22.44
N GLN A 21 -7.49 13.16 21.15
CA GLN A 21 -8.56 12.28 20.70
C GLN A 21 -8.39 10.85 21.24
N ALA A 22 -7.16 10.34 21.27
CA ALA A 22 -6.86 9.04 21.87
C ALA A 22 -7.16 9.01 23.38
N GLN A 23 -6.89 10.10 24.10
CA GLN A 23 -7.23 10.21 25.52
C GLN A 23 -8.75 10.26 25.74
N ALA A 24 -9.47 11.06 24.96
CA ALA A 24 -10.93 11.15 25.02
C ALA A 24 -11.59 9.77 24.77
N LEU A 25 -11.08 9.00 23.81
CA LEU A 25 -11.53 7.61 23.58
C LEU A 25 -11.30 6.70 24.79
N LYS A 26 -10.10 6.76 25.41
CA LYS A 26 -9.77 5.96 26.62
C LYS A 26 -10.68 6.28 27.80
N GLU A 27 -11.02 7.56 27.98
CA GLU A 27 -11.90 8.04 29.04
C GLU A 27 -13.39 7.87 28.70
N GLN A 28 -13.72 7.39 27.50
CA GLN A 28 -15.09 7.32 26.97
C GLN A 28 -15.79 8.70 26.98
N ASN A 29 -15.01 9.77 26.87
CA ASN A 29 -15.52 11.14 26.88
C ASN A 29 -15.93 11.56 25.46
N VAL A 30 -17.14 11.15 25.07
CA VAL A 30 -17.69 11.39 23.73
C VAL A 30 -17.89 12.87 23.38
N GLN A 31 -17.89 13.77 24.36
CA GLN A 31 -18.11 15.20 24.15
C GLN A 31 -16.88 15.93 23.59
N GLU A 32 -15.69 15.36 23.77
CA GLU A 32 -14.43 15.93 23.26
C GLU A 32 -13.97 15.24 21.96
N LEU A 33 -14.74 14.27 21.46
CA LEU A 33 -14.43 13.57 20.22
C LEU A 33 -14.75 14.42 19.00
N ASP A 34 -13.74 14.57 18.15
CA ASP A 34 -13.81 15.22 16.87
C ASP A 34 -14.20 14.21 15.78
N TRP A 35 -15.50 13.92 15.68
CA TRP A 35 -15.99 12.79 14.89
C TRP A 35 -15.67 12.88 13.40
N GLU A 36 -15.73 14.08 12.81
CA GLU A 36 -15.49 14.27 11.38
C GLU A 36 -14.04 13.93 11.02
N ASN A 37 -13.09 14.59 11.69
CA ASN A 37 -11.66 14.33 11.50
C ASN A 37 -11.28 12.91 11.93
N LEU A 38 -11.87 12.35 12.99
CA LEU A 38 -11.61 10.95 13.39
C LEU A 38 -12.03 9.93 12.33
N ILE A 39 -13.20 10.12 11.71
CA ILE A 39 -13.67 9.26 10.62
C ILE A 39 -12.69 9.36 9.45
N GLU A 40 -12.33 10.58 9.04
CA GLU A 40 -11.39 10.81 7.95
C GLU A 40 -10.05 10.11 8.19
N GLU A 41 -9.47 10.26 9.39
CA GLU A 41 -8.17 9.67 9.73
C GLU A 41 -8.21 8.13 9.77
N ILE A 42 -9.31 7.54 10.26
CA ILE A 42 -9.49 6.07 10.26
C ILE A 42 -9.59 5.55 8.83
N GLU A 43 -10.37 6.21 7.98
CA GLU A 43 -10.47 5.83 6.58
C GLU A 43 -9.15 6.04 5.83
N ALA A 44 -8.43 7.14 6.11
CA ALA A 44 -7.13 7.45 5.54
C ALA A 44 -6.09 6.39 5.92
N LEU A 45 -6.09 5.94 7.17
CA LEU A 45 -5.24 4.85 7.63
C LEU A 45 -5.50 3.56 6.84
N GLY A 46 -6.78 3.19 6.68
CA GLY A 46 -7.16 2.03 5.87
C GLY A 46 -6.76 2.15 4.40
N ARG A 47 -6.92 3.34 3.80
CA ARG A 47 -6.46 3.63 2.42
C ARG A 47 -4.94 3.51 2.31
N SER A 48 -4.20 4.05 3.27
CA SER A 48 -2.73 4.03 3.28
C SER A 48 -2.18 2.59 3.37
N ASP A 49 -2.74 1.77 4.27
CA ASP A 49 -2.34 0.36 4.38
C ASP A 49 -2.66 -0.43 3.12
N TYR A 50 -3.80 -0.18 2.48
CA TYR A 50 -4.14 -0.79 1.19
C TYR A 50 -3.15 -0.37 0.09
N GLN A 51 -2.83 0.92 -0.01
CA GLN A 51 -1.87 1.43 -1.00
C GLN A 51 -0.45 0.89 -0.79
N ALA A 52 -0.05 0.65 0.46
CA ALA A 52 1.21 -0.02 0.77
C ALA A 52 1.24 -1.46 0.24
N VAL A 53 0.12 -2.20 0.34
CA VAL A 53 -0.02 -3.55 -0.23
C VAL A 53 0.05 -3.51 -1.76
N VAL A 54 -0.66 -2.58 -2.41
CA VAL A 54 -0.60 -2.38 -3.87
C VAL A 54 0.83 -2.07 -4.33
N SER A 55 1.52 -1.18 -3.63
CA SER A 55 2.92 -0.82 -3.93
C SER A 55 3.86 -2.03 -3.84
N LEU A 56 3.69 -2.88 -2.81
CA LEU A 56 4.49 -4.09 -2.64
C LEU A 56 4.24 -5.11 -3.77
N LEU A 57 2.97 -5.32 -4.14
CA LEU A 57 2.60 -6.21 -5.25
C LEU A 57 3.19 -5.72 -6.57
N THR A 58 3.09 -4.41 -6.84
CA THR A 58 3.68 -3.75 -8.00
C THR A 58 5.18 -4.02 -8.08
N ARG A 59 5.90 -3.83 -6.97
CA ARG A 59 7.35 -4.10 -6.90
C ARG A 59 7.68 -5.57 -7.10
N ILE A 60 6.90 -6.49 -6.54
CA ILE A 60 7.10 -7.93 -6.76
C ILE A 60 6.93 -8.27 -8.24
N MET A 61 5.85 -7.81 -8.88
CA MET A 61 5.60 -8.02 -10.31
C MET A 61 6.71 -7.41 -11.17
N GLN A 62 7.18 -6.21 -10.84
CA GLN A 62 8.29 -5.55 -11.54
C GLN A 62 9.55 -6.43 -11.53
N HIS A 63 9.91 -7.01 -10.38
CA HIS A 63 11.11 -7.85 -10.28
C HIS A 63 10.94 -9.21 -10.94
N ARG A 64 9.72 -9.77 -10.97
CA ARG A 64 9.41 -10.95 -11.79
C ARG A 64 9.59 -10.64 -13.28
N LEU A 65 9.08 -9.50 -13.74
CA LEU A 65 9.30 -9.04 -15.12
C LEU A 65 10.79 -8.89 -15.44
N LYS A 66 11.60 -8.36 -14.50
CA LYS A 66 13.06 -8.30 -14.66
C LYS A 66 13.67 -9.69 -14.85
N ILE A 67 13.31 -10.66 -14.00
CA ILE A 67 13.82 -12.04 -14.10
C ILE A 67 13.42 -12.68 -15.43
N ASP A 68 12.16 -12.53 -15.83
CA ASP A 68 11.58 -13.25 -16.96
C ASP A 68 11.97 -12.63 -18.32
N TYR A 69 12.14 -11.30 -18.39
CA TYR A 69 12.26 -10.59 -19.67
C TYR A 69 13.51 -9.70 -19.83
N ALA A 70 14.23 -9.33 -18.75
CA ALA A 70 15.39 -8.43 -18.89
C ALA A 70 16.64 -9.08 -19.49
N ASN A 71 16.70 -10.43 -19.55
CA ASN A 71 17.86 -11.19 -20.01
C ASN A 71 19.19 -10.81 -19.29
N LYS A 72 19.13 -10.77 -17.94
CA LYS A 72 20.24 -10.42 -17.05
C LYS A 72 20.45 -11.49 -15.97
N PRO A 73 20.94 -12.69 -16.33
CA PRO A 73 21.08 -13.80 -15.40
C PRO A 73 21.95 -13.47 -14.17
N GLU A 74 22.93 -12.57 -14.31
CA GLU A 74 23.79 -12.09 -13.23
C GLU A 74 23.02 -11.32 -12.14
N CYS A 75 21.88 -10.70 -12.48
CA CYS A 75 21.06 -9.93 -11.55
C CYS A 75 19.97 -10.78 -10.87
N ASN A 76 19.66 -11.97 -11.39
CA ASN A 76 18.53 -12.78 -10.92
C ASN A 76 18.56 -13.07 -9.42
N ARG A 77 19.75 -13.36 -8.85
CA ARG A 77 19.88 -13.61 -7.41
C ARG A 77 19.48 -12.39 -6.56
N HIS A 78 19.86 -11.19 -7.02
CA HIS A 78 19.51 -9.95 -6.33
C HIS A 78 18.00 -9.69 -6.41
N TRP A 79 17.40 -9.81 -7.59
CA TRP A 79 15.97 -9.60 -7.77
C TRP A 79 15.10 -10.62 -7.03
N GLN A 80 15.54 -11.88 -6.95
CA GLN A 80 14.87 -12.88 -6.10
C GLN A 80 14.94 -12.51 -4.61
N ALA A 81 16.07 -11.94 -4.14
CA ALA A 81 16.19 -11.46 -2.77
C ALA A 81 15.25 -10.27 -2.51
N GLU A 82 15.12 -9.35 -3.47
CA GLU A 82 14.17 -8.23 -3.40
C GLU A 82 12.71 -8.72 -3.37
N ILE A 83 12.33 -9.64 -4.27
CA ILE A 83 11.01 -10.29 -4.24
C ILE A 83 10.75 -10.88 -2.86
N LYS A 84 11.71 -11.63 -2.30
CA LYS A 84 11.56 -12.24 -0.98
C LYS A 84 11.35 -11.20 0.12
N ALA A 85 12.08 -10.09 0.07
CA ALA A 85 11.94 -9.00 1.03
C ALA A 85 10.55 -8.34 0.93
N PHE A 86 10.08 -8.04 -0.29
CA PHE A 86 8.76 -7.48 -0.52
C PHE A 86 7.64 -8.44 -0.10
N SER A 87 7.72 -9.73 -0.45
CA SER A 87 6.73 -10.74 -0.03
C SER A 87 6.68 -10.91 1.49
N ASN A 88 7.81 -10.82 2.20
CA ASN A 88 7.83 -10.86 3.66
C ASN A 88 7.09 -9.65 4.28
N THR A 89 7.26 -8.45 3.69
CA THR A 89 6.53 -7.25 4.14
C THR A 89 5.05 -7.32 3.76
N LEU A 90 4.74 -7.82 2.56
CA LEU A 90 3.38 -8.03 2.06
C LEU A 90 2.60 -8.94 3.01
N LYS A 91 3.19 -10.06 3.45
CA LYS A 91 2.56 -10.98 4.41
C LYS A 91 2.17 -10.35 5.74
N ARG A 92 2.85 -9.28 6.15
CA ARG A 92 2.56 -8.57 7.41
C ARG A 92 1.48 -7.49 7.25
N ARG A 93 1.31 -6.96 6.04
CA ARG A 93 0.36 -5.86 5.75
C ARG A 93 -0.93 -6.34 5.09
N TYR A 94 -0.87 -7.45 4.36
CA TYR A 94 -2.02 -8.01 3.70
C TYR A 94 -3.05 -8.52 4.71
N SER A 95 -4.30 -8.12 4.49
CA SER A 95 -5.47 -8.64 5.18
C SER A 95 -6.40 -9.36 4.20
N PRO A 96 -7.06 -10.48 4.56
CA PRO A 96 -7.99 -11.17 3.68
C PRO A 96 -9.09 -10.28 3.09
N SER A 97 -9.52 -9.24 3.81
CA SER A 97 -10.53 -8.29 3.33
C SER A 97 -10.08 -7.43 2.14
N MET A 98 -8.77 -7.34 1.87
CA MET A 98 -8.24 -6.59 0.73
C MET A 98 -8.40 -7.36 -0.60
N LYS A 99 -8.51 -8.69 -0.54
CA LYS A 99 -8.47 -9.56 -1.72
C LYS A 99 -9.50 -9.19 -2.80
N PRO A 100 -10.80 -8.98 -2.51
CA PRO A 100 -11.78 -8.71 -3.56
C PRO A 100 -11.44 -7.45 -4.36
N LYS A 101 -10.93 -6.41 -3.69
CA LYS A 101 -10.51 -5.17 -4.35
C LYS A 101 -9.22 -5.35 -5.15
N LEU A 102 -8.25 -6.08 -4.59
CA LEU A 102 -7.00 -6.40 -5.29
C LEU A 102 -7.23 -7.25 -6.55
N GLU A 103 -8.21 -8.14 -6.55
CA GLU A 103 -8.57 -8.94 -7.72
C GLU A 103 -9.16 -8.06 -8.83
N VAL A 104 -9.98 -7.06 -8.49
CA VAL A 104 -10.50 -6.08 -9.45
C VAL A 104 -9.38 -5.20 -10.02
N GLU A 105 -8.44 -4.77 -9.17
CA GLU A 105 -7.35 -3.88 -9.55
C GLU A 105 -6.13 -4.61 -10.13
N TRP A 106 -6.14 -5.95 -10.17
CA TRP A 106 -4.95 -6.78 -10.45
C TRP A 106 -4.24 -6.41 -11.75
N GLN A 107 -5.02 -6.18 -12.81
CA GLN A 107 -4.48 -5.79 -14.11
C GLN A 107 -3.88 -4.37 -14.09
N GLY A 108 -4.45 -3.45 -13.30
CA GLY A 108 -3.89 -2.11 -13.10
C GLY A 108 -2.54 -2.17 -12.38
N ILE A 109 -2.46 -2.95 -11.29
CA ILE A 109 -1.21 -3.19 -10.54
C ILE A 109 -0.12 -3.76 -11.45
N TYR A 110 -0.50 -4.67 -12.34
CA TYR A 110 0.42 -5.21 -13.34
C TYR A 110 0.87 -4.16 -14.35
N SER A 111 -0.04 -3.33 -14.86
CA SER A 111 0.30 -2.22 -15.76
C SER A 111 1.32 -1.28 -15.14
N ASP A 112 1.12 -0.89 -13.88
CA ASP A 112 2.07 -0.04 -13.15
C ASP A 112 3.44 -0.71 -13.02
N ALA A 113 3.48 -2.03 -12.80
CA ALA A 113 4.71 -2.80 -12.74
C ALA A 113 5.43 -2.89 -14.08
N VAL A 114 4.68 -2.97 -15.19
CA VAL A 114 5.22 -2.90 -16.56
C VAL A 114 5.80 -1.52 -16.82
N ASP A 115 5.09 -0.44 -16.49
CA ASP A 115 5.60 0.92 -16.66
C ASP A 115 6.93 1.13 -15.90
N LEU A 116 7.01 0.64 -14.66
CA LEU A 116 8.24 0.67 -13.88
C LEU A 116 9.37 -0.21 -14.45
N TYR A 117 9.03 -1.31 -15.13
CA TYR A 117 10.01 -2.14 -15.82
C TYR A 117 10.55 -1.42 -17.06
N LEU A 118 9.67 -0.76 -17.82
CA LEU A 118 9.99 -0.10 -19.09
C LEU A 118 10.88 1.14 -18.94
N ILE A 119 11.05 1.66 -17.72
CA ILE A 119 12.04 2.72 -17.43
C ILE A 119 13.46 2.24 -17.72
N ASP A 120 13.79 0.99 -17.36
CA ASP A 120 15.15 0.46 -17.39
C ASP A 120 15.37 -0.57 -18.52
N TYR A 121 14.29 -1.16 -19.06
CA TYR A 121 14.36 -2.29 -19.99
C TYR A 121 13.41 -2.12 -21.19
N PRO A 122 13.76 -2.65 -22.37
CA PRO A 122 12.93 -2.50 -23.56
C PRO A 122 11.62 -3.30 -23.49
N PRO A 123 10.55 -2.84 -24.15
CA PRO A 123 9.30 -3.59 -24.28
C PRO A 123 9.48 -4.76 -25.25
N SER A 124 9.96 -5.90 -24.77
CA SER A 124 10.14 -7.11 -25.59
C SER A 124 9.43 -8.30 -24.96
N ASN A 125 8.43 -8.83 -25.66
CA ASN A 125 7.67 -10.04 -25.29
C ASN A 125 6.95 -9.97 -23.92
N ILE A 126 6.64 -8.77 -23.43
CA ILE A 126 5.86 -8.61 -22.19
C ILE A 126 4.38 -8.92 -22.51
N PRO A 127 3.73 -9.84 -21.77
CA PRO A 127 2.31 -10.12 -21.95
C PRO A 127 1.42 -8.89 -21.73
N GLU A 128 0.36 -8.74 -22.51
CA GLU A 128 -0.62 -7.65 -22.30
C GLU A 128 -1.43 -7.86 -21.02
N THR A 129 -1.69 -9.12 -20.65
CA THR A 129 -2.39 -9.50 -19.42
C THR A 129 -1.42 -10.05 -18.39
N CYS A 130 -1.63 -9.74 -17.12
CA CYS A 130 -0.78 -10.21 -16.03
C CYS A 130 -0.61 -11.74 -16.05
N PRO A 131 0.61 -12.28 -16.26
CA PRO A 131 0.85 -13.73 -16.28
C PRO A 131 0.99 -14.33 -14.88
N TYR A 132 0.97 -13.50 -13.83
CA TYR A 132 1.19 -13.92 -12.45
C TYR A 132 -0.15 -14.04 -11.72
N HIS A 133 -0.32 -15.12 -10.95
CA HIS A 133 -1.49 -15.29 -10.11
C HIS A 133 -1.24 -14.74 -8.71
N PHE A 134 -2.31 -14.32 -8.04
CA PHE A 134 -2.25 -13.75 -6.70
C PHE A 134 -1.47 -14.63 -5.71
N ASN A 135 -1.70 -15.96 -5.75
CA ASN A 135 -1.05 -16.91 -4.85
C ASN A 135 0.46 -17.07 -5.12
N ASP A 136 0.94 -16.73 -6.31
CA ASP A 136 2.36 -16.82 -6.65
C ASP A 136 3.17 -15.71 -5.97
N LEU A 137 2.51 -14.67 -5.47
CA LEU A 137 3.17 -13.48 -4.92
C LEU A 137 3.39 -13.55 -3.39
N PHE A 138 2.90 -14.61 -2.73
CA PHE A 138 3.07 -14.87 -1.30
C PHE A 138 4.13 -15.93 -0.99
#